data_AF-A0A928K715-F1
#
_entry.id   AF-A0A928K715-F1
#
_cell.length_a   1.000
_cell.length_b   1.000
_cell.length_c   1.000
_cell.angle_alpha   90.00
_cell.angle_beta   90.00
_cell.angle_gamma   90.00
#
_symmetry.space_group_name_H-M   'P 1'
#
loop_
_entity.id
_entity.type
_entity.pdbx_description
1 polymer ?
#
loop_
_entity_poly.entity_id
_entity_poly.type
_entity_poly.pdbx_seq_one_letter_code
_entity_poly.pdbx_strand_id
1 'polypeptide(L)'
;MRSKKSSVIFSWALVVICMAVIFGFSHQTAGDSQSLSDRFAFLLNLPFGSFIVRKGAHFLEFAGLAALIFNALFRSFGQFRPVLSLALTAVYAASDEFHQLFVDGRACRLFDWFVDCAGAASAIIFLYLIIIIFKSIKRRRLR
;
A
#
# COMPACT_ATOMS: atom_id res chain seq x y z
N MET A 1 -14.88 -9.06 24.92
CA MET A 1 -15.55 -8.48 23.73
C MET A 1 -15.15 -7.03 23.42
N ARG A 2 -15.01 -6.12 24.40
CA ARG A 2 -14.60 -4.71 24.19
C ARG A 2 -13.25 -4.56 23.46
N SER A 3 -12.20 -5.29 23.87
CA SER A 3 -10.87 -5.16 23.25
C SER A 3 -10.82 -5.60 21.78
N LYS A 4 -11.62 -6.60 21.39
CA LYS A 4 -11.69 -7.09 20.01
C LYS A 4 -12.32 -6.03 19.09
N LYS A 5 -13.40 -5.37 19.54
CA LYS A 5 -14.00 -4.23 18.81
C LYS A 5 -13.02 -3.05 18.68
N SER A 6 -12.33 -2.69 19.77
CA SER A 6 -11.32 -1.61 19.74
C SER A 6 -10.18 -1.91 18.76
N SER A 7 -9.69 -3.15 18.70
CA SER A 7 -8.63 -3.55 17.76
C SER A 7 -9.08 -3.47 16.29
N VAL A 8 -10.34 -3.80 16.00
CA VAL A 8 -10.92 -3.67 14.66
C VAL A 8 -10.98 -2.19 14.27
N ILE A 9 -11.57 -1.35 15.12
CA ILE A 9 -11.71 0.09 14.89
C ILE A 9 -10.33 0.72 14.65
N PHE A 10 -9.35 0.41 15.51
CA PHE A 10 -7.99 0.90 15.37
C PHE A 10 -7.34 0.48 14.05
N SER A 11 -7.53 -0.77 13.62
CA SER A 11 -6.94 -1.25 12.36
C SER A 11 -7.53 -0.53 11.14
N TRP A 12 -8.84 -0.29 11.12
CA TRP A 12 -9.48 0.48 10.05
C TRP A 12 -9.13 1.96 10.11
N ALA A 13 -8.93 2.54 11.30
CA ALA A 13 -8.44 3.92 11.42
C ALA A 13 -7.06 4.08 10.77
N LEU A 14 -6.15 3.12 10.95
CA LEU A 14 -4.85 3.14 10.26
C LEU A 14 -4.97 3.05 8.74
N VAL A 15 -5.92 2.24 8.22
CA VAL A 15 -6.21 2.19 6.78
C VAL A 15 -6.64 3.57 6.27
N VAL A 16 -7.60 4.21 6.95
CA VAL A 16 -8.10 5.54 6.56
C VAL A 16 -7.00 6.61 6.63
N ILE A 17 -6.17 6.58 7.67
CA ILE A 17 -5.02 7.50 7.78
C ILE A 17 -4.06 7.29 6.62
N CYS A 18 -3.73 6.05 6.28
CA CYS A 18 -2.86 5.74 5.15
C CYS A 18 -3.46 6.21 3.82
N MET A 19 -4.76 6.01 3.59
CA MET A 19 -5.47 6.55 2.42
C MET A 19 -5.40 8.08 2.38
N ALA A 20 -5.60 8.77 3.51
CA ALA A 20 -5.49 10.23 3.56
C ALA A 20 -4.08 10.73 3.21
N VAL A 21 -3.04 10.02 3.64
CA VAL A 21 -1.65 10.32 3.28
C VAL A 21 -1.40 10.13 1.78
N ILE A 22 -1.83 8.99 1.22
CA ILE A 22 -1.70 8.71 -0.22
C ILE A 22 -2.42 9.79 -1.03
N PHE A 23 -3.67 10.09 -0.70
CA PHE A 23 -4.44 11.15 -1.36
C PHE A 23 -3.73 12.51 -1.29
N GLY A 24 -3.11 12.85 -0.15
CA GLY A 24 -2.33 14.07 0.00
C GLY A 24 -1.10 14.12 -0.91
N PHE A 25 -0.43 12.99 -1.16
CA PHE A 25 0.65 12.91 -2.14
C PHE A 25 0.12 12.99 -3.58
N SER A 26 -1.00 12.33 -3.87
CA SER A 26 -1.60 12.31 -5.20
C SER A 26 -2.25 13.62 -5.63
N HIS A 27 -2.59 14.48 -4.67
CA HIS A 27 -3.08 15.83 -4.94
C HIS A 27 -1.97 16.84 -5.27
N GLN A 28 -0.70 16.45 -5.16
CA GLN A 28 0.41 17.31 -5.57
C GLN A 28 0.49 17.41 -7.09
N THR A 29 0.86 18.58 -7.60
CA THR A 29 1.08 18.77 -9.03
C THR A 29 2.21 17.87 -9.54
N ALA A 30 2.26 17.63 -10.85
CA ALA A 30 3.37 16.87 -11.43
C ALA A 30 4.74 17.51 -11.17
N GLY A 31 4.80 18.85 -11.14
CA GLY A 31 6.04 19.58 -10.82
C GLY A 31 6.47 19.38 -9.36
N ASP A 32 5.53 19.52 -8.42
CA ASP A 32 5.82 19.37 -6.99
C ASP A 32 6.28 17.94 -6.66
N SER A 33 5.52 16.94 -7.12
CA SER A 33 5.83 15.52 -6.89
C SER A 33 7.17 15.10 -7.54
N GLN A 34 7.50 15.65 -8.71
CA GLN A 34 8.79 15.47 -9.37
C GLN A 34 9.92 16.10 -8.54
N SER A 35 9.78 17.34 -8.11
CA SER A 35 10.80 18.06 -7.33
C SER A 35 11.10 17.39 -5.99
N LEU A 36 10.07 16.84 -5.31
CA LEU A 36 10.23 16.07 -4.10
C LEU A 36 11.07 14.81 -4.37
N SER A 37 10.73 14.09 -5.44
CA SER A 37 11.45 12.88 -5.86
C SER A 37 12.91 13.16 -6.23
N ASP A 38 13.19 14.30 -6.87
CA ASP A 38 14.55 14.75 -7.22
C ASP A 38 15.39 15.03 -5.97
N ARG A 39 14.82 15.70 -4.95
CA ARG A 39 15.50 15.94 -3.67
C ARG A 39 15.85 14.63 -2.95
N PHE A 40 14.94 13.67 -2.92
CA PHE A 40 15.20 12.36 -2.34
C PHE A 40 16.25 11.57 -3.12
N ALA A 41 16.19 11.58 -4.45
CA ALA A 41 17.18 10.92 -5.30
C ALA A 41 18.59 11.50 -5.07
N PHE A 42 18.70 12.83 -4.97
CA PHE A 42 19.95 13.53 -4.68
C PHE A 42 20.46 13.19 -3.27
N LEU A 43 19.61 13.28 -2.24
CA LEU A 43 20.00 13.03 -0.85
C LEU A 43 20.54 11.61 -0.63
N LEU A 44 19.93 10.63 -1.31
CA LEU A 44 20.30 9.23 -1.19
C LEU A 44 21.37 8.80 -2.21
N ASN A 45 21.81 9.71 -3.09
CA ASN A 45 22.77 9.45 -4.17
C ASN A 45 22.37 8.27 -5.07
N LEU A 46 21.09 8.21 -5.48
CA LEU A 46 20.54 7.10 -6.25
C LEU A 46 20.92 7.26 -7.73
N PRO A 47 21.66 6.32 -8.34
CA PRO A 47 22.16 6.46 -9.71
C PRO A 47 21.07 6.41 -10.77
N PHE A 48 19.85 6.01 -10.39
CA PHE A 48 18.73 5.82 -11.30
C PHE A 48 17.72 6.99 -11.30
N GLY A 49 18.02 8.07 -10.56
CA GLY A 49 17.24 9.30 -10.55
C GLY A 49 15.87 9.20 -9.87
N SER A 50 15.12 10.29 -9.94
CA SER A 50 13.81 10.48 -9.31
C SER A 50 12.69 9.61 -9.87
N PHE A 51 12.86 9.05 -11.07
CA PHE A 51 11.90 8.12 -11.64
C PHE A 51 11.77 6.86 -10.77
N ILE A 52 12.89 6.23 -10.40
CA ILE A 52 12.87 5.04 -9.52
C ILE A 52 12.35 5.40 -8.13
N VAL A 53 12.76 6.55 -7.60
CA VAL A 53 12.26 7.02 -6.29
C VAL A 53 10.74 7.15 -6.32
N ARG A 54 10.17 7.78 -7.35
CA ARG A 54 8.72 7.96 -7.48
C ARG A 54 7.99 6.62 -7.65
N LYS A 55 8.47 5.74 -8.53
CA LYS A 55 7.84 4.42 -8.72
C LYS A 55 7.98 3.52 -7.50
N GLY A 56 9.10 3.61 -6.79
CA GLY A 56 9.29 2.94 -5.51
C GLY A 56 8.35 3.46 -4.43
N ALA A 57 8.13 4.78 -4.36
CA ALA A 57 7.19 5.39 -3.41
C ALA A 57 5.76 4.87 -3.63
N HIS A 58 5.24 4.97 -4.84
CA HIS A 58 3.94 4.42 -5.24
C HIS A 58 3.82 2.93 -4.88
N PHE A 59 4.80 2.12 -5.30
CA PHE A 59 4.83 0.69 -4.97
C PHE A 59 4.75 0.45 -3.44
N LEU A 60 5.52 1.19 -2.64
CA LEU A 60 5.56 1.03 -1.19
C LEU A 60 4.31 1.57 -0.49
N GLU A 61 3.71 2.65 -0.97
CA GLU A 61 2.45 3.21 -0.49
C GLU A 61 1.32 2.19 -0.59
N PHE A 62 1.14 1.61 -1.78
CA PHE A 62 0.09 0.62 -2.01
C PHE A 62 0.42 -0.76 -1.41
N ALA A 63 1.69 -1.12 -1.29
CA ALA A 63 2.13 -2.26 -0.47
C ALA A 63 1.73 -2.09 1.00
N GLY A 64 1.98 -0.91 1.58
CA GLY A 64 1.60 -0.55 2.93
C GLY A 64 0.09 -0.57 3.14
N LEU A 65 -0.66 0.05 2.22
CA LEU A 65 -2.12 0.05 2.25
C LEU A 65 -2.69 -1.37 2.18
N ALA A 66 -2.19 -2.22 1.29
CA ALA A 66 -2.61 -3.61 1.19
C ALA A 66 -2.32 -4.40 2.47
N ALA A 67 -1.16 -4.19 3.10
CA ALA A 67 -0.83 -4.81 4.39
C ALA A 67 -1.80 -4.38 5.51
N LEU A 68 -2.15 -3.09 5.56
CA LEU A 68 -3.09 -2.56 6.54
C LEU A 68 -4.50 -3.11 6.32
N ILE A 69 -5.00 -3.13 5.08
CA ILE A 69 -6.30 -3.71 4.73
C ILE A 69 -6.31 -5.20 5.06
N PHE A 70 -5.23 -5.94 4.74
CA PHE A 70 -5.11 -7.36 5.05
C PHE A 70 -5.23 -7.62 6.56
N ASN A 71 -4.53 -6.83 7.38
CA ASN A 71 -4.65 -6.90 8.84
C ASN A 71 -6.06 -6.52 9.31
N ALA A 72 -6.64 -5.43 8.79
CA ALA A 72 -7.98 -4.98 9.18
C ALA A 72 -9.06 -6.04 8.87
N LEU A 73 -9.01 -6.66 7.68
CA LEU A 73 -9.88 -7.77 7.30
C LEU A 73 -9.68 -8.99 8.21
N PHE A 74 -8.44 -9.34 8.52
CA PHE A 74 -8.16 -10.43 9.46
C PHE A 74 -8.73 -10.16 10.86
N ARG A 75 -8.60 -8.92 11.37
CA ARG A 75 -9.17 -8.54 12.67
C ARG A 75 -10.70 -8.54 12.66
N SER A 76 -11.32 -8.11 11.56
CA SER A 76 -12.78 -8.07 11.40
C SER A 76 -13.39 -9.46 11.30
N PHE A 77 -12.81 -10.36 10.50
CA PHE A 77 -13.43 -11.64 10.14
C PHE A 77 -12.76 -12.86 10.76
N GLY A 78 -11.58 -12.71 11.38
CA GLY A 78 -10.81 -13.81 11.95
C GLY A 78 -10.18 -14.75 10.91
N GLN A 79 -10.23 -14.39 9.62
CA GLN A 79 -9.75 -15.20 8.50
C GLN A 79 -8.91 -14.34 7.56
N PHE A 80 -7.87 -14.93 6.97
CA PHE A 80 -7.05 -14.26 5.97
C PHE A 80 -7.84 -14.13 4.67
N ARG A 81 -7.95 -12.90 4.14
CA ARG A 81 -8.68 -12.59 2.90
C ARG A 81 -7.77 -11.87 1.91
N PRO A 82 -6.72 -12.53 1.39
CA PRO A 82 -5.71 -11.89 0.53
C PRO A 82 -6.32 -11.30 -0.75
N VAL A 83 -7.23 -12.04 -1.40
CA VAL A 83 -7.88 -11.59 -2.65
C VAL A 83 -8.71 -10.33 -2.42
N LEU A 84 -9.50 -10.29 -1.34
CA LEU A 84 -10.30 -9.11 -1.00
C LEU A 84 -9.41 -7.91 -0.66
N SER A 85 -8.30 -8.14 0.06
CA SER A 85 -7.34 -7.08 0.34
C SER A 85 -6.75 -6.49 -0.94
N LEU A 86 -6.32 -7.34 -1.87
CA LEU A 86 -5.78 -6.91 -3.16
C LEU A 86 -6.84 -6.15 -3.97
N ALA A 87 -8.07 -6.66 -4.04
CA ALA A 87 -9.16 -6.04 -4.78
C ALA A 87 -9.49 -4.64 -4.23
N LEU A 88 -9.58 -4.49 -2.90
CA LEU A 88 -9.83 -3.19 -2.27
C LEU A 88 -8.69 -2.19 -2.53
N THR A 89 -7.43 -2.64 -2.44
CA THR A 89 -6.27 -1.79 -2.76
C THR A 89 -6.25 -1.40 -4.23
N ALA A 90 -6.53 -2.33 -5.15
CA ALA A 90 -6.56 -2.06 -6.59
C ALA A 90 -7.68 -1.08 -6.99
N VAL A 91 -8.86 -1.18 -6.35
CA VAL A 91 -9.95 -0.22 -6.51
C VAL A 91 -9.53 1.16 -6.02
N TYR A 92 -8.86 1.23 -4.86
CA TYR A 92 -8.35 2.51 -4.34
C TYR A 92 -7.28 3.12 -5.26
N ALA A 93 -6.33 2.31 -5.76
CA ALA A 93 -5.34 2.76 -6.74
C ALA A 93 -6.00 3.30 -8.02
N ALA A 94 -7.04 2.62 -8.51
CA ALA A 94 -7.80 3.11 -9.67
C ALA A 94 -8.49 4.46 -9.37
N SER A 95 -9.04 4.62 -8.17
CA SER A 95 -9.63 5.90 -7.76
C SER A 95 -8.60 7.02 -7.63
N ASP A 96 -7.37 6.68 -7.24
CA ASP A 96 -6.26 7.63 -7.15
C ASP A 96 -5.83 8.13 -8.53
N GLU A 97 -5.59 7.22 -9.47
CA GLU A 97 -5.27 7.56 -10.86
C GLU A 97 -6.39 8.34 -11.55
N PHE A 98 -7.65 8.05 -11.20
CA PHE A 98 -8.79 8.85 -11.65
C PHE A 98 -8.78 10.26 -11.04
N HIS A 99 -8.52 10.40 -9.73
CA HIS A 99 -8.40 11.70 -9.07
C HIS A 99 -7.29 12.56 -9.68
N GLN A 100 -6.16 11.95 -10.03
CA GLN A 100 -5.04 12.63 -10.67
C GLN A 100 -5.39 13.27 -12.03
N LEU A 101 -6.47 12.88 -12.70
CA LEU A 101 -6.97 13.59 -13.90
C LEU A 101 -7.38 15.03 -13.62
N PHE A 102 -7.70 15.35 -12.36
CA PHE A 102 -8.11 16.67 -11.91
C PHE A 102 -6.96 17.47 -11.29
N VAL A 103 -5.72 16.96 -11.36
CA VAL A 103 -4.54 17.59 -10.76
C VAL A 103 -3.59 18.07 -11.87
N ASP A 104 -3.15 19.31 -11.76
CA ASP A 104 -2.35 19.96 -12.81
C ASP A 104 -1.06 19.19 -13.16
N GLY A 105 -0.91 18.90 -14.46
CA GLY A 105 0.23 18.20 -15.03
C GLY A 105 0.28 16.69 -14.75
N ARG A 106 -0.66 16.14 -13.98
CA ARG A 106 -0.79 14.69 -13.77
C ARG A 106 -1.64 14.09 -14.88
N ALA A 107 -1.53 12.78 -15.07
CA ALA A 107 -2.29 12.04 -16.06
C ALA A 107 -2.61 10.65 -15.50
N CYS A 108 -3.82 10.15 -15.74
CA CYS A 108 -4.17 8.77 -15.42
C CYS A 108 -3.34 7.83 -16.29
N ARG A 109 -2.56 6.97 -15.63
CA ARG A 109 -1.63 6.05 -16.27
C ARG A 109 -1.91 4.64 -15.79
N LEU A 110 -2.35 3.79 -16.72
CA LEU A 110 -2.51 2.36 -16.46
C LEU A 110 -1.23 1.70 -15.92
N PHE A 111 -0.05 2.17 -16.36
CA PHE A 111 1.21 1.69 -15.84
C PHE A 111 1.40 1.98 -14.34
N ASP A 112 0.92 3.14 -13.87
CA ASP A 112 1.07 3.57 -12.48
C ASP A 112 0.14 2.71 -11.61
N TRP A 113 -1.10 2.50 -12.06
CA TRP A 113 -2.02 1.54 -11.47
C TRP A 113 -1.45 0.10 -11.38
N PHE A 114 -0.74 -0.36 -12.41
CA PHE A 114 -0.09 -1.68 -12.37
C PHE A 114 1.04 -1.74 -11.35
N VAL A 115 1.84 -0.68 -11.21
CA VAL A 115 2.91 -0.59 -10.19
C VAL A 115 2.30 -0.63 -8.78
N ASP A 116 1.21 0.07 -8.56
CA ASP A 116 0.48 0.08 -7.29
C ASP A 116 -0.08 -1.30 -6.95
N CYS A 117 -0.71 -1.96 -7.94
CA CYS A 117 -1.20 -3.33 -7.81
C CYS A 117 -0.06 -4.33 -7.55
N ALA A 118 1.11 -4.15 -8.17
CA ALA A 118 2.28 -4.98 -7.93
C ALA A 118 2.82 -4.81 -6.50
N GLY A 119 2.82 -3.58 -5.98
CA GLY A 119 3.13 -3.28 -4.57
C GLY A 119 2.19 -4.00 -3.62
N ALA A 120 0.88 -3.86 -3.86
CA ALA A 120 -0.16 -4.52 -3.08
C ALA A 120 -0.01 -6.05 -3.08
N ALA A 121 0.18 -6.65 -4.26
CA ALA A 121 0.37 -8.09 -4.40
C ALA A 121 1.62 -8.58 -3.67
N SER A 122 2.74 -7.85 -3.79
CA SER A 122 4.00 -8.18 -3.13
C SER A 122 3.88 -8.20 -1.61
N ALA A 123 3.21 -7.20 -1.03
CA ALA A 123 2.94 -7.16 0.41
C ALA A 123 2.08 -8.34 0.87
N ILE A 124 1.02 -8.66 0.13
CA ILE A 124 0.11 -9.77 0.47
C ILE A 124 0.84 -11.11 0.40
N ILE A 125 1.63 -11.36 -0.66
CA ILE A 125 2.43 -12.57 -0.80
C ILE A 125 3.41 -12.69 0.37
N PHE A 126 4.15 -11.62 0.67
CA PHE A 126 5.12 -11.58 1.75
C PHE A 126 4.48 -11.91 3.12
N LEU A 127 3.37 -11.26 3.46
CA LEU A 127 2.65 -11.52 4.71
C LEU A 127 2.12 -12.95 4.78
N TYR A 128 1.58 -13.47 3.67
CA TYR A 128 1.05 -14.82 3.61
C TYR A 128 2.16 -15.87 3.79
N LEU A 129 3.33 -15.68 3.17
CA LEU A 129 4.50 -16.53 3.36
C LEU A 129 4.98 -16.54 4.81
N ILE A 130 5.06 -15.36 5.44
CA ILE A 130 5.39 -15.23 6.87
C ILE A 130 4.44 -16.10 7.71
N ILE A 131 3.14 -15.99 7.49
CA ILE A 131 2.13 -16.75 8.22
C ILE A 131 2.32 -18.26 8.04
N ILE A 132 2.60 -18.72 6.82
CA ILE A 132 2.85 -20.14 6.53
C ILE A 132 4.09 -20.63 7.28
N ILE A 133 5.19 -19.88 7.24
CA ILE A 133 6.46 -20.23 7.91
C ILE A 133 6.24 -20.35 9.41
N PHE A 134 5.59 -19.36 10.05
CA PHE A 134 5.30 -19.40 11.49
C PHE A 134 4.41 -20.59 11.87
N LYS A 135 3.38 -20.89 11.05
CA LYS A 135 2.53 -22.08 11.28
C LYS A 135 3.31 -23.39 11.11
N SER A 136 4.27 -23.45 10.19
CA SER A 136 5.13 -24.62 9.98
C SER A 136 6.04 -24.86 11.18
N ILE A 137 6.73 -23.82 11.66
CA ILE A 137 7.62 -23.89 12.83
C ILE A 137 6.85 -24.30 14.08
N LYS A 138 5.67 -23.70 14.34
CA LYS A 138 4.84 -24.05 15.50
C LYS A 138 4.36 -25.51 15.46
N ARG A 139 3.99 -26.02 14.28
CA ARG A 139 3.61 -27.44 14.11
C ARG A 139 4.76 -28.41 14.38
N ARG A 140 6.00 -28.05 14.03
CA ARG A 140 7.19 -28.86 14.31
C ARG A 140 7.54 -28.91 15.80
N ARG A 141 7.30 -27.83 16.55
CA ARG A 141 7.57 -27.77 18.00
C ARG A 141 6.53 -28.55 18.84
N LEU A 142 5.33 -28.80 18.29
CA LEU A 142 4.26 -29.53 18.97
C LEU A 142 4.25 -31.03 18.68
N ARG A 143 5.15 -31.50 17.81
CA ARG A 143 5.44 -32.91 17.55
C ARG A 143 6.71 -33.29 18.29
#